data_AF-A0A2S8BBA8-F1
#
_entry.id   AF-A0A2S8BBA8-F1
#
_cell.length_a   1.000
_cell.length_b   1.000
_cell.length_c   1.000
_cell.angle_alpha   90.00
_cell.angle_beta   90.00
_cell.angle_gamma   90.00
#
_symmetry.space_group_name_H-M   'P 1'
#
loop_
_entity.id
_entity.type
_entity.pdbx_description
1 polymer ?
#
loop_
_entity_poly.entity_id
_entity_poly.type
_entity_poly.pdbx_seq_one_letter_code
_entity_poly.pdbx_strand_id
1 'polypeptide(L)'
;MTARILIIAGSDSGGGAGIQADIKTVTMLGGHAMTAITAITAQNTLGVQSVHAIPTEMVLAQIDSVVADIGVDAVKIGMIGSAETAAAVAARLVRPDLAQAAVVFDPVMIATSGSVLADAATTAAFRALLDRAMVATPNLPELDALGGEEAVLAHGCALLVKGGHAEGETVIDRLCEAGEGEAARWEAPRIDTVHSHGTGCTLASAIACGLGQGMPLEPAIARARDFVRLSLLDAPGLGRGHGPMGQQYVRNDGLFTGPALNQVTLPASDYAESVAFYKQMGLKQIVDSPQNGYARFEAANGVTLSIHVGDGVAGGATTYLESGALDAWVAYLARRGVSFEQMPKDEEWGWREARLTDPAGNRLCLYQAGEYRRYPPWRL
;
A
#
# COMPACT_ATOMS: atom_id res chain seq x y z
N MET A 1 0.01 -16.01 -8.70
CA MET A 1 -1.22 -16.42 -8.00
C MET A 1 -1.62 -15.27 -7.09
N THR A 2 -2.91 -14.92 -7.02
CA THR A 2 -3.38 -13.84 -6.14
C THR A 2 -3.45 -14.37 -4.71
N ALA A 3 -2.67 -13.78 -3.79
CA ALA A 3 -2.66 -14.19 -2.39
C ALA A 3 -3.99 -13.86 -1.71
N ARG A 4 -4.56 -14.80 -0.98
CA ARG A 4 -5.85 -14.69 -0.27
C ARG A 4 -5.59 -14.38 1.20
N ILE A 5 -5.91 -13.17 1.62
CA ILE A 5 -5.56 -12.65 2.95
C ILE A 5 -6.83 -12.52 3.79
N LEU A 6 -6.93 -13.30 4.87
CA LEU A 6 -8.03 -13.18 5.83
C LEU A 6 -7.69 -12.13 6.88
N ILE A 7 -8.51 -11.10 6.97
CA ILE A 7 -8.40 -10.02 7.95
C ILE A 7 -9.42 -10.23 9.06
N ILE A 8 -8.98 -10.41 10.29
CA ILE A 8 -9.83 -10.52 11.48
C ILE A 8 -9.65 -9.24 12.30
N ALA A 9 -10.55 -8.27 12.13
CA ALA A 9 -10.42 -6.95 12.75
C ALA A 9 -11.77 -6.22 12.84
N GLY A 10 -11.77 -5.05 13.49
CA GLY A 10 -12.94 -4.18 13.50
C GLY A 10 -13.04 -3.26 12.28
N SER A 11 -14.25 -2.77 12.03
CA SER A 11 -14.57 -1.80 10.99
C SER A 11 -14.48 -0.37 11.51
N ASP A 12 -13.66 0.47 10.86
CA ASP A 12 -13.57 1.92 11.06
C ASP A 12 -14.46 2.65 10.05
N SER A 13 -15.52 3.30 10.53
CA SER A 13 -16.44 4.07 9.68
C SER A 13 -15.76 5.21 8.91
N GLY A 14 -14.65 5.76 9.42
CA GLY A 14 -13.87 6.81 8.76
C GLY A 14 -12.98 6.30 7.63
N GLY A 15 -12.81 4.99 7.52
CA GLY A 15 -12.07 4.33 6.46
C GLY A 15 -10.55 4.50 6.51
N GLY A 16 -10.00 4.95 7.63
CA GLY A 16 -8.56 5.21 7.80
C GLY A 16 -7.79 4.08 8.45
N ALA A 17 -8.44 3.29 9.31
CA ALA A 17 -7.88 2.12 10.00
C ALA A 17 -8.77 0.88 9.82
N GLY A 18 -8.53 -0.15 10.63
CA GLY A 18 -9.34 -1.37 10.67
C GLY A 18 -9.41 -2.07 9.31
N ILE A 19 -10.51 -2.79 9.10
CA ILE A 19 -10.79 -3.53 7.86
C ILE A 19 -10.64 -2.66 6.61
N GLN A 20 -11.02 -1.38 6.67
CA GLN A 20 -10.95 -0.49 5.53
C GLN A 20 -9.50 -0.22 5.11
N ALA A 21 -8.61 0.02 6.07
CA ALA A 21 -7.17 0.12 5.79
C ALA A 21 -6.59 -1.20 5.31
N ASP A 22 -7.02 -2.31 5.92
CA ASP A 22 -6.55 -3.64 5.60
C ASP A 22 -6.90 -4.02 4.14
N ILE A 23 -8.15 -3.84 3.72
CA ILE A 23 -8.62 -4.10 2.34
C ILE A 23 -7.86 -3.22 1.34
N LYS A 24 -7.73 -1.91 1.61
CA LYS A 24 -6.99 -1.00 0.72
C LYS A 24 -5.55 -1.47 0.54
N THR A 25 -4.88 -1.81 1.64
CA THR A 25 -3.48 -2.24 1.62
C THR A 25 -3.30 -3.52 0.81
N VAL A 26 -4.08 -4.56 1.11
CA VAL A 26 -4.00 -5.84 0.41
C VAL A 26 -4.33 -5.67 -1.08
N THR A 27 -5.36 -4.89 -1.40
CA THR A 27 -5.76 -4.61 -2.79
C THR A 27 -4.65 -3.91 -3.56
N MET A 28 -4.04 -2.88 -2.97
CA MET A 28 -2.97 -2.11 -3.59
C MET A 28 -1.68 -2.92 -3.79
N LEU A 29 -1.47 -3.95 -2.96
CA LEU A 29 -0.36 -4.91 -3.10
C LEU A 29 -0.69 -6.11 -3.99
N GLY A 30 -1.88 -6.12 -4.62
CA GLY A 30 -2.30 -7.15 -5.57
C GLY A 30 -2.79 -8.45 -4.94
N GLY A 31 -3.12 -8.45 -3.66
CA GLY A 31 -3.80 -9.56 -2.97
C GLY A 31 -5.33 -9.46 -3.03
N HIS A 32 -6.00 -10.52 -2.58
CA HIS A 32 -7.43 -10.59 -2.37
C HIS A 32 -7.73 -10.55 -0.87
N ALA A 33 -8.36 -9.48 -0.40
CA ALA A 33 -8.72 -9.33 1.00
C ALA A 33 -10.09 -9.96 1.29
N MET A 34 -10.13 -10.81 2.31
CA MET A 34 -11.35 -11.35 2.92
C MET A 34 -11.42 -10.86 4.37
N THR A 35 -12.61 -10.78 4.96
CA THR A 35 -12.77 -10.19 6.30
C THR A 35 -13.63 -11.05 7.21
N ALA A 36 -13.29 -11.04 8.49
CA ALA A 36 -14.16 -11.41 9.59
C ALA A 36 -14.22 -10.22 10.55
N ILE A 37 -15.38 -9.56 10.58
CA ILE A 37 -15.58 -8.31 11.33
C ILE A 37 -15.84 -8.64 12.80
N THR A 38 -15.01 -8.09 13.69
CA THR A 38 -15.08 -8.32 15.14
C THR A 38 -15.87 -7.25 15.88
N ALA A 39 -15.90 -6.03 15.35
CA ALA A 39 -16.69 -4.92 15.86
C ALA A 39 -16.91 -3.88 14.77
N ILE A 40 -17.94 -3.05 14.94
CA ILE A 40 -18.18 -1.85 14.12
C ILE A 40 -17.99 -0.64 15.03
N THR A 41 -17.19 0.33 14.59
CA THR A 41 -17.02 1.60 15.30
C THR A 41 -17.73 2.73 14.56
N ALA A 42 -18.54 3.51 15.28
CA ALA A 42 -18.90 4.85 14.84
C ALA A 42 -17.69 5.74 15.15
N GLN A 43 -16.83 5.92 14.15
CA GLN A 43 -15.52 6.54 14.29
C GLN A 43 -15.26 7.48 13.11
N ASN A 44 -14.52 8.55 13.38
CA ASN A 44 -13.99 9.46 12.37
C ASN A 44 -12.65 10.03 12.85
N THR A 45 -12.11 11.03 12.15
CA THR A 45 -10.80 11.64 12.47
C THR A 45 -10.72 12.32 13.83
N LEU A 46 -11.86 12.55 14.50
CA LEU A 46 -11.95 13.13 15.84
C LEU A 46 -12.05 12.07 16.95
N GLY A 47 -12.03 10.79 16.59
CA GLY A 47 -12.02 9.66 17.52
C GLY A 47 -13.23 8.75 17.40
N VAL A 48 -13.42 7.90 18.41
CA VAL A 48 -14.47 6.88 18.48
C VAL A 48 -15.65 7.38 19.31
N GLN A 49 -16.85 7.38 18.74
CA GLN A 49 -18.09 7.78 19.41
C GLN A 49 -18.89 6.59 19.95
N SER A 50 -18.80 5.44 19.29
CA SER A 50 -19.48 4.21 19.72
C SER A 50 -18.79 2.98 19.16
N VAL A 51 -18.88 1.87 19.87
CA VAL A 51 -18.38 0.56 19.47
C VAL A 51 -19.50 -0.45 19.65
N HIS A 52 -19.76 -1.23 18.60
CA HIS A 52 -20.66 -2.38 18.65
C HIS A 52 -19.85 -3.65 18.38
N ALA A 53 -19.70 -4.49 19.41
CA ALA A 53 -19.04 -5.79 19.26
C ALA A 53 -19.93 -6.74 18.46
N ILE A 54 -19.34 -7.46 17.51
CA ILE A 54 -20.01 -8.54 16.78
C ILE A 54 -20.00 -9.80 17.66
N PRO A 55 -21.12 -10.52 17.81
CA PRO A 55 -21.15 -11.77 18.56
C PRO A 55 -20.10 -12.77 18.06
N THR A 56 -19.43 -13.46 19.00
CA THR A 56 -18.34 -14.40 18.68
C THR A 56 -18.78 -15.44 17.64
N GLU A 57 -19.99 -16.00 17.75
CA GLU A 57 -20.46 -17.00 16.78
C GLU A 57 -20.55 -16.44 15.35
N MET A 58 -20.88 -15.15 15.19
CA MET A 58 -20.92 -14.50 13.89
C MET A 58 -19.51 -14.23 13.35
N VAL A 59 -18.54 -13.89 14.21
CA VAL A 59 -17.12 -13.77 13.81
C VAL A 59 -16.62 -15.11 13.27
N LEU A 60 -16.89 -16.20 13.99
CA LEU A 60 -16.48 -17.54 13.55
C LEU A 60 -17.19 -17.97 12.27
N ALA A 61 -18.49 -17.67 12.11
CA ALA A 61 -19.23 -17.98 10.90
C ALA A 61 -18.66 -17.26 9.67
N GLN A 62 -18.18 -16.02 9.80
CA GLN A 62 -17.50 -15.30 8.73
C GLN A 62 -16.19 -15.98 8.34
N ILE A 63 -15.35 -16.36 9.32
CA ILE A 63 -14.10 -17.09 9.10
C ILE A 63 -14.38 -18.42 8.39
N ASP A 64 -15.31 -19.21 8.93
CA ASP A 64 -15.65 -20.54 8.43
C ASP A 64 -16.20 -20.46 6.99
N SER A 65 -16.98 -19.42 6.67
CA SER A 65 -17.54 -19.18 5.33
C SER A 65 -16.45 -18.96 4.28
N VAL A 66 -15.52 -18.03 4.52
CA VAL A 66 -14.49 -17.70 3.51
C VAL A 66 -13.40 -18.75 3.42
N VAL A 67 -13.06 -19.41 4.54
CA VAL A 67 -12.06 -20.49 4.55
C VAL A 67 -12.54 -21.71 3.77
N ALA A 68 -13.82 -22.07 3.89
CA ALA A 68 -14.36 -23.29 3.27
C ALA A 68 -14.48 -23.20 1.73
N ASP A 69 -14.67 -22.00 1.18
CA ASP A 69 -14.84 -21.78 -0.26
C ASP A 69 -13.58 -21.22 -0.93
N ILE A 70 -13.09 -20.08 -0.43
CA ILE A 70 -12.02 -19.32 -1.08
C ILE A 70 -10.65 -19.85 -0.63
N GLY A 71 -10.52 -20.26 0.63
CA GLY A 71 -9.27 -20.65 1.29
C GLY A 71 -8.38 -19.44 1.65
N VAL A 72 -7.28 -19.69 2.37
CA VAL A 72 -6.46 -18.62 2.99
C VAL A 72 -4.97 -18.92 2.85
N ASP A 73 -4.19 -17.91 2.46
CA ASP A 73 -2.73 -17.98 2.37
C ASP A 73 -2.05 -17.30 3.58
N ALA A 74 -2.65 -16.23 4.10
CA ALA A 74 -2.21 -15.59 5.34
C ALA A 74 -3.40 -14.96 6.09
N VAL A 75 -3.24 -14.83 7.41
CA VAL A 75 -4.19 -14.18 8.31
C VAL A 75 -3.54 -12.95 8.92
N LYS A 76 -4.22 -11.81 8.88
CA LYS A 76 -3.89 -10.65 9.73
C LYS A 76 -4.95 -10.51 10.81
N ILE A 77 -4.51 -10.37 12.04
CA ILE A 77 -5.38 -10.16 13.21
C ILE A 77 -5.12 -8.76 13.73
N GLY A 78 -6.18 -7.95 13.86
CA GLY A 78 -6.14 -6.62 14.46
C GLY A 78 -7.00 -6.57 15.73
N MET A 79 -7.81 -5.51 15.86
CA MET A 79 -8.75 -5.38 16.98
C MET A 79 -9.72 -6.59 17.04
N ILE A 80 -9.67 -7.36 18.14
CA ILE A 80 -10.42 -8.62 18.30
C ILE A 80 -11.76 -8.48 19.03
N GLY A 81 -11.97 -7.35 19.72
CA GLY A 81 -13.24 -6.99 20.37
C GLY A 81 -13.47 -7.58 21.77
N SER A 82 -13.11 -8.85 22.03
CA SER A 82 -13.26 -9.47 23.35
C SER A 82 -12.30 -10.64 23.60
N ALA A 83 -12.09 -10.99 24.87
CA ALA A 83 -11.34 -12.18 25.30
C ALA A 83 -11.95 -13.49 24.76
N GLU A 84 -13.29 -13.58 24.74
CA GLU A 84 -14.01 -14.75 24.22
C GLU A 84 -13.73 -14.94 22.72
N THR A 85 -13.85 -13.86 21.94
CA THR A 85 -13.56 -13.87 20.51
C THR A 85 -12.08 -14.20 20.25
N ALA A 86 -11.15 -13.66 21.04
CA ALA A 86 -9.73 -13.96 20.92
C ALA A 86 -9.42 -15.46 21.12
N ALA A 87 -9.95 -16.05 22.19
CA ALA A 87 -9.78 -17.48 22.46
C ALA A 87 -10.42 -18.35 21.38
N ALA A 88 -11.61 -17.98 20.91
CA ALA A 88 -12.32 -18.73 19.88
C ALA A 88 -11.60 -18.66 18.51
N VAL A 89 -11.05 -17.49 18.15
CA VAL A 89 -10.24 -17.32 16.94
C VAL A 89 -8.94 -18.10 17.05
N ALA A 90 -8.23 -18.06 18.18
CA ALA A 90 -7.03 -18.87 18.40
C ALA A 90 -7.32 -20.37 18.18
N ALA A 91 -8.45 -20.86 18.70
CA ALA A 91 -8.89 -22.24 18.48
C ALA A 91 -9.24 -22.57 17.02
N ARG A 92 -9.64 -21.59 16.19
CA ARG A 92 -9.83 -21.80 14.75
C ARG A 92 -8.51 -21.87 13.99
N LEU A 93 -7.52 -21.06 14.37
CA LEU A 93 -6.25 -20.96 13.64
C LEU A 93 -5.39 -22.23 13.70
N VAL A 94 -5.69 -23.16 14.62
CA VAL A 94 -5.02 -24.47 14.71
C VAL A 94 -5.68 -25.55 13.86
N ARG A 95 -6.82 -25.27 13.21
CA ARG A 95 -7.45 -26.24 12.30
C ARG A 95 -6.55 -26.54 11.10
N PRO A 96 -6.60 -27.76 10.53
CA PRO A 96 -5.72 -28.13 9.41
C PRO A 96 -5.78 -27.21 8.18
N ASP A 97 -6.94 -26.62 7.89
CA ASP A 97 -7.18 -25.70 6.78
C ASP A 97 -6.67 -24.27 7.02
N LEU A 98 -6.30 -23.95 8.27
CA LEU A 98 -5.70 -22.66 8.66
C LEU A 98 -4.29 -22.80 9.23
N ALA A 99 -3.87 -24.01 9.62
CA ALA A 99 -2.60 -24.28 10.30
C ALA A 99 -1.36 -23.90 9.45
N GLN A 100 -1.50 -23.88 8.12
CA GLN A 100 -0.42 -23.52 7.20
C GLN A 100 -0.38 -22.01 6.88
N ALA A 101 -1.44 -21.27 7.17
CA ALA A 101 -1.48 -19.84 6.89
C ALA A 101 -0.51 -19.10 7.81
N ALA A 102 0.26 -18.17 7.25
CA ALA A 102 1.08 -17.26 8.05
C ALA A 102 0.16 -16.33 8.84
N VAL A 103 0.43 -16.14 10.14
CA VAL A 103 -0.39 -15.28 11.01
C VAL A 103 0.40 -14.06 11.42
N VAL A 104 -0.09 -12.88 11.04
CA VAL A 104 0.43 -11.58 11.49
C VAL A 104 -0.51 -11.03 12.54
N PHE A 105 -0.01 -10.84 13.76
CA PHE A 105 -0.81 -10.32 14.86
C PHE A 105 -0.43 -8.88 15.19
N ASP A 106 -1.35 -7.94 14.94
CA ASP A 106 -1.27 -6.54 15.37
C ASP A 106 -2.09 -6.41 16.66
N PRO A 107 -1.44 -6.39 17.86
CA PRO A 107 -2.12 -6.46 19.14
C PRO A 107 -2.74 -5.10 19.52
N VAL A 108 -3.71 -4.65 18.74
CA VAL A 108 -4.37 -3.35 18.90
C VAL A 108 -5.07 -3.29 20.25
N MET A 109 -4.55 -2.47 21.16
CA MET A 109 -5.14 -2.25 22.50
C MET A 109 -5.76 -0.87 22.67
N ILE A 110 -5.29 0.12 21.92
CA ILE A 110 -5.70 1.51 22.04
C ILE A 110 -5.86 2.09 20.62
N ALA A 111 -6.95 2.83 20.38
CA ALA A 111 -7.14 3.54 19.13
C ALA A 111 -6.11 4.68 18.99
N THR A 112 -5.78 5.08 17.75
CA THR A 112 -4.94 6.28 17.51
C THR A 112 -5.51 7.54 18.19
N SER A 113 -6.83 7.60 18.43
CA SER A 113 -7.49 8.67 19.19
C SER A 113 -7.44 8.52 20.72
N GLY A 114 -6.74 7.52 21.26
CA GLY A 114 -6.58 7.28 22.69
C GLY A 114 -7.67 6.44 23.37
N SER A 115 -8.67 5.95 22.63
CA SER A 115 -9.73 5.11 23.20
C SER A 115 -9.21 3.71 23.51
N VAL A 116 -9.48 3.18 24.71
CA VAL A 116 -9.15 1.79 25.08
C VAL A 116 -10.03 0.83 24.27
N LEU A 117 -9.41 -0.12 23.59
CA LEU A 117 -10.05 -1.12 22.73
C LEU A 117 -9.90 -2.55 23.25
N ALA A 118 -8.97 -2.80 24.18
CA ALA A 118 -8.79 -4.07 24.86
C ALA A 118 -8.72 -3.86 26.37
N ASP A 119 -9.52 -4.62 27.13
CA ASP A 119 -9.42 -4.69 28.58
C ASP A 119 -8.36 -5.71 29.02
N ALA A 120 -8.08 -5.77 30.33
CA ALA A 120 -7.07 -6.69 30.87
C ALA A 120 -7.37 -8.17 30.56
N ALA A 121 -8.64 -8.54 30.51
CA ALA A 121 -9.05 -9.90 30.14
C ALA A 121 -8.74 -10.20 28.68
N THR A 122 -8.97 -9.24 27.78
CA THR A 122 -8.67 -9.33 26.36
C THR A 122 -7.16 -9.40 26.12
N THR A 123 -6.37 -8.55 26.80
CA THR A 123 -4.90 -8.61 26.74
C THR A 123 -4.37 -9.95 27.24
N ALA A 124 -4.95 -10.53 28.30
CA ALA A 124 -4.57 -11.86 28.75
C ALA A 124 -4.88 -12.95 27.71
N ALA A 125 -5.96 -12.80 26.95
CA ALA A 125 -6.35 -13.72 25.88
C ALA A 125 -5.43 -13.63 24.64
N PHE A 126 -4.65 -12.56 24.47
CA PHE A 126 -3.71 -12.40 23.36
C PHE A 126 -2.61 -13.46 23.36
N ARG A 127 -2.30 -14.08 24.51
CA ARG A 127 -1.33 -15.18 24.62
C ARG A 127 -1.63 -16.33 23.65
N ALA A 128 -2.89 -16.73 23.56
CA ALA A 128 -3.30 -17.80 22.65
C ALA A 128 -3.17 -17.42 21.16
N LEU A 129 -3.23 -16.12 20.85
CA LEU A 129 -2.99 -15.62 19.49
C LEU A 129 -1.48 -15.53 19.21
N LEU A 130 -0.68 -15.14 20.20
CA LEU A 130 0.79 -15.11 20.11
C LEU A 130 1.37 -16.49 19.85
N ASP A 131 0.86 -17.53 20.52
CA ASP A 131 1.27 -18.93 20.31
C ASP A 131 1.13 -19.39 18.85
N ARG A 132 0.27 -18.72 18.07
CA ARG A 132 0.00 -19.06 16.67
C ARG A 132 0.57 -18.05 15.68
N ALA A 133 1.01 -16.89 16.15
CA ALA A 133 1.56 -15.83 15.32
C ALA A 133 2.89 -16.28 14.69
N MET A 134 3.08 -15.98 13.41
CA MET A 134 4.41 -15.99 12.80
C MET A 134 5.17 -14.74 13.20
N VAL A 135 4.48 -13.59 13.23
CA VAL A 135 5.04 -12.31 13.68
C VAL A 135 3.98 -11.51 14.44
N ALA A 136 4.38 -10.94 15.58
CA ALA A 136 3.62 -9.94 16.31
C ALA A 136 4.19 -8.54 16.03
N THR A 137 3.31 -7.54 15.86
CA THR A 137 3.72 -6.17 15.48
C THR A 137 3.29 -5.11 16.49
N PRO A 138 3.61 -5.20 17.80
CA PRO A 138 3.23 -4.19 18.78
C PRO A 138 3.99 -2.87 18.59
N ASN A 139 3.34 -1.75 18.95
CA ASN A 139 4.06 -0.52 19.26
C ASN A 139 4.64 -0.57 20.68
N LEU A 140 5.44 0.43 21.08
CA LEU A 140 6.07 0.45 22.40
C LEU A 140 5.06 0.32 23.57
N PRO A 141 3.98 1.13 23.66
CA PRO A 141 2.94 0.93 24.66
C PRO A 141 2.28 -0.47 24.67
N GLU A 142 1.98 -1.01 23.48
CA GLU A 142 1.40 -2.35 23.34
C GLU A 142 2.36 -3.44 23.81
N LEU A 143 3.66 -3.28 23.52
CA LEU A 143 4.71 -4.20 23.95
C LEU A 143 4.86 -4.22 25.47
N ASP A 144 4.84 -3.05 26.11
CA ASP A 144 4.87 -2.95 27.56
C ASP A 144 3.66 -3.65 28.20
N ALA A 145 2.47 -3.46 27.62
CA ALA A 145 1.24 -4.12 28.07
C ALA A 145 1.25 -5.64 27.86
N LEU A 146 2.01 -6.15 26.89
CA LEU A 146 2.25 -7.58 26.68
C LEU A 146 3.31 -8.18 27.62
N GLY A 147 4.00 -7.35 28.41
CA GLY A 147 5.05 -7.79 29.34
C GLY A 147 6.47 -7.68 28.80
N GLY A 148 6.68 -6.97 27.67
CA GLY A 148 7.99 -6.70 27.09
C GLY A 148 8.46 -7.74 26.05
N GLU A 149 9.64 -7.51 25.48
CA GLU A 149 10.19 -8.33 24.38
C GLU A 149 10.31 -9.81 24.74
N GLU A 150 10.87 -10.12 25.92
CA GLU A 150 11.07 -11.51 26.36
C GLU A 150 9.74 -12.27 26.52
N ALA A 151 8.71 -11.61 27.03
CA ALA A 151 7.40 -12.23 27.23
C ALA A 151 6.74 -12.59 25.89
N VAL A 152 6.85 -11.72 24.88
CA VAL A 152 6.31 -11.99 23.55
C VAL A 152 7.12 -13.07 22.83
N LEU A 153 8.45 -12.98 22.85
CA LEU A 153 9.34 -13.96 22.20
C LEU A 153 9.23 -15.37 22.81
N ALA A 154 8.85 -15.48 24.08
CA ALA A 154 8.60 -16.78 24.73
C ALA A 154 7.47 -17.59 24.08
N HIS A 155 6.58 -16.95 23.31
CA HIS A 155 5.53 -17.62 22.52
C HIS A 155 6.04 -18.19 21.19
N GLY A 156 7.32 -17.97 20.84
CA GLY A 156 7.95 -18.53 19.64
C GLY A 156 7.66 -17.79 18.34
N CYS A 157 6.92 -16.67 18.37
CA CYS A 157 6.72 -15.80 17.21
C CYS A 157 7.87 -14.78 17.06
N ALA A 158 8.13 -14.33 15.84
CA ALA A 158 8.97 -13.16 15.62
C ALA A 158 8.28 -11.90 16.18
N LEU A 159 9.07 -10.91 16.59
CA LEU A 159 8.58 -9.66 17.17
C LEU A 159 9.06 -8.47 16.35
N LEU A 160 8.15 -7.74 15.70
CA LEU A 160 8.43 -6.46 15.06
C LEU A 160 8.04 -5.31 15.99
N VAL A 161 9.02 -4.75 16.69
CA VAL A 161 8.84 -3.59 17.57
C VAL A 161 8.75 -2.33 16.71
N LYS A 162 7.58 -1.67 16.72
CA LYS A 162 7.32 -0.44 15.93
C LYS A 162 7.77 0.79 16.70
N GLY A 163 8.74 1.54 16.16
CA GLY A 163 9.33 2.72 16.81
C GLY A 163 8.57 4.03 16.61
N GLY A 164 7.48 4.04 15.85
CA GLY A 164 6.76 5.28 15.51
C GLY A 164 6.32 6.15 16.70
N HIS A 165 6.18 5.55 17.89
CA HIS A 165 5.82 6.22 19.15
C HIS A 165 7.02 6.75 19.95
N ALA A 166 8.25 6.37 19.59
CA ALA A 166 9.45 6.92 20.22
C ALA A 166 9.60 8.41 19.89
N GLU A 167 10.30 9.16 20.73
CA GLU A 167 10.68 10.55 20.44
C GLU A 167 11.88 10.61 19.46
N GLY A 168 12.10 11.77 18.85
CA GLY A 168 13.26 12.04 18.00
C GLY A 168 12.97 12.02 16.49
N GLU A 169 13.99 12.44 15.73
CA GLU A 169 13.91 12.64 14.27
C GLU A 169 13.98 11.35 13.45
N THR A 170 14.46 10.26 14.06
CA THR A 170 14.58 8.94 13.41
C THR A 170 13.59 7.95 14.01
N VAL A 171 12.84 7.27 13.15
CA VAL A 171 11.98 6.15 13.52
C VAL A 171 12.75 4.86 13.29
N ILE A 172 12.82 4.01 14.32
CA ILE A 172 13.57 2.75 14.31
C ILE A 172 12.58 1.60 14.53
N ASP A 173 12.45 0.71 13.56
CA ASP A 173 11.72 -0.54 13.72
C ASP A 173 12.72 -1.70 13.83
N ARG A 174 12.48 -2.63 14.76
CA ARG A 174 13.35 -3.77 15.05
C ARG A 174 12.59 -5.08 14.90
N LEU A 175 13.16 -6.01 14.15
CA LEU A 175 12.72 -7.40 14.13
C LEU A 175 13.59 -8.18 15.12
N CYS A 176 12.95 -8.80 16.11
CA CYS A 176 13.59 -9.66 17.08
C CYS A 176 13.09 -11.10 16.93
N GLU A 177 13.97 -12.07 17.12
CA GLU A 177 13.66 -13.50 17.11
C GLU A 177 14.21 -14.19 18.36
N ALA A 178 13.48 -15.20 18.84
CA ALA A 178 13.82 -15.90 20.08
C ALA A 178 15.17 -16.64 19.92
N GLY A 179 16.13 -16.33 20.79
CA GLY A 179 17.47 -16.94 20.78
C GLY A 179 18.48 -16.28 19.84
N GLU A 180 18.05 -15.41 18.93
CA GLU A 180 18.94 -14.67 17.99
C GLU A 180 19.08 -13.19 18.35
N GLY A 181 18.12 -12.61 19.08
CA GLY A 181 18.11 -11.20 19.44
C GLY A 181 17.56 -10.33 18.31
N GLU A 182 18.17 -9.17 18.04
CA GLU A 182 17.78 -8.28 16.93
C GLU A 182 18.24 -8.89 15.60
N ALA A 183 17.30 -9.46 14.84
CA ALA A 183 17.54 -10.10 13.55
C ALA A 183 17.64 -9.06 12.41
N ALA A 184 16.85 -7.99 12.48
CA ALA A 184 16.90 -6.90 11.50
C ALA A 184 16.48 -5.56 12.11
N ARG A 185 16.95 -4.48 11.49
CA ARG A 185 16.69 -3.11 11.91
C ARG A 185 16.50 -2.20 10.70
N TRP A 186 15.48 -1.35 10.77
CA TRP A 186 15.24 -0.33 9.77
C TRP A 186 15.11 1.04 10.39
N GLU A 187 15.80 2.01 9.79
CA GLU A 187 15.81 3.40 10.22
C GLU A 187 15.34 4.30 9.10
N ALA A 188 14.54 5.30 9.43
CA ALA A 188 14.19 6.35 8.48
C ALA A 188 13.82 7.66 9.18
N PRO A 189 13.93 8.80 8.50
CA PRO A 189 13.45 10.06 9.03
C PRO A 189 11.96 10.00 9.36
N ARG A 190 11.58 10.61 10.48
CA ARG A 190 10.20 10.85 10.86
C ARG A 190 9.53 11.73 9.82
N ILE A 191 8.30 11.39 9.47
CA ILE A 191 7.45 12.20 8.60
C ILE A 191 6.58 13.06 9.52
N ASP A 192 6.71 14.38 9.41
CA ASP A 192 5.88 15.32 10.16
C ASP A 192 4.49 15.41 9.52
N THR A 193 3.54 14.68 10.08
CA THR A 193 2.15 14.65 9.62
C THR A 193 1.21 14.25 10.75
N VAL A 194 0.03 14.86 10.78
CA VAL A 194 -1.07 14.45 11.67
C VAL A 194 -1.91 13.31 11.08
N HIS A 195 -1.72 13.00 9.79
CA HIS A 195 -2.50 12.02 9.04
C HIS A 195 -1.88 10.62 9.11
N SER A 196 -1.77 10.09 10.33
CA SER A 196 -1.13 8.80 10.65
C SER A 196 -2.14 7.72 11.10
N HIS A 197 -3.43 7.98 10.95
CA HIS A 197 -4.48 7.04 11.34
C HIS A 197 -4.41 5.77 10.48
N GLY A 198 -4.32 4.61 11.13
CA GLY A 198 -4.23 3.30 10.48
C GLY A 198 -2.83 2.84 10.07
N THR A 199 -1.76 3.49 10.52
CA THR A 199 -0.35 3.05 10.30
C THR A 199 -0.11 1.59 10.69
N GLY A 200 -0.51 1.19 11.90
CA GLY A 200 -0.35 -0.19 12.39
C GLY A 200 -1.11 -1.22 11.54
N CYS A 201 -2.39 -0.98 11.29
CA CYS A 201 -3.22 -1.87 10.47
C CYS A 201 -2.64 -2.03 9.05
N THR A 202 -2.21 -0.92 8.45
CA THR A 202 -1.59 -0.91 7.12
C THR A 202 -0.29 -1.72 7.12
N LEU A 203 0.59 -1.52 8.10
CA LEU A 203 1.84 -2.28 8.19
C LEU A 203 1.59 -3.79 8.30
N ALA A 204 0.77 -4.20 9.25
CA ALA A 204 0.46 -5.61 9.49
C ALA A 204 -0.20 -6.27 8.28
N SER A 205 -1.13 -5.58 7.61
CA SER A 205 -1.78 -6.07 6.40
C SER A 205 -0.84 -6.18 5.21
N ALA A 206 0.11 -5.26 5.07
CA ALA A 206 1.13 -5.33 4.02
C ALA A 206 2.11 -6.49 4.25
N ILE A 207 2.50 -6.76 5.50
CA ILE A 207 3.31 -7.92 5.89
C ILE A 207 2.53 -9.20 5.56
N ALA A 208 1.28 -9.33 6.01
CA ALA A 208 0.45 -10.50 5.75
C ALA A 208 0.28 -10.76 4.24
N CYS A 209 0.09 -9.70 3.44
CA CYS A 209 0.05 -9.81 1.99
C CYS A 209 1.36 -10.31 1.39
N GLY A 210 2.52 -9.87 1.90
CA GLY A 210 3.83 -10.38 1.46
C GLY A 210 4.03 -11.85 1.79
N LEU A 211 3.71 -12.24 3.03
CA LEU A 211 3.80 -13.63 3.47
C LEU A 211 2.86 -14.54 2.66
N GLY A 212 1.62 -14.11 2.42
CA GLY A 212 0.66 -14.83 1.57
C GLY A 212 1.09 -14.92 0.09
N GLN A 213 1.97 -14.02 -0.36
CA GLN A 213 2.62 -14.08 -1.68
C GLN A 213 3.88 -14.96 -1.68
N GLY A 214 4.25 -15.57 -0.55
CA GLY A 214 5.43 -16.42 -0.40
C GLY A 214 6.74 -15.65 -0.18
N MET A 215 6.69 -14.36 0.18
CA MET A 215 7.89 -13.61 0.51
C MET A 215 8.49 -14.08 1.86
N PRO A 216 9.82 -14.07 2.01
CA PRO A 216 10.44 -14.19 3.33
C PRO A 216 10.05 -13.00 4.22
N LEU A 217 10.08 -13.20 5.54
CA LEU A 217 9.56 -12.25 6.53
C LEU A 217 10.24 -10.87 6.46
N GLU A 218 11.56 -10.81 6.47
CA GLU A 218 12.31 -9.55 6.45
C GLU A 218 12.02 -8.71 5.18
N PRO A 219 12.08 -9.26 3.94
CA PRO A 219 11.61 -8.57 2.73
C PRO A 219 10.14 -8.13 2.79
N ALA A 220 9.25 -8.94 3.38
CA ALA A 220 7.84 -8.58 3.54
C ALA A 220 7.68 -7.36 4.46
N ILE A 221 8.45 -7.29 5.55
CA ILE A 221 8.51 -6.15 6.46
C ILE A 221 9.07 -4.92 5.75
N ALA A 222 10.21 -5.04 5.05
CA ALA A 222 10.81 -3.92 4.32
C ALA A 222 9.81 -3.29 3.34
N ARG A 223 9.15 -4.10 2.51
CA ARG A 223 8.10 -3.64 1.58
C ARG A 223 6.92 -3.00 2.29
N ALA A 224 6.48 -3.58 3.42
CA ALA A 224 5.38 -3.03 4.21
C ALA A 224 5.72 -1.65 4.80
N ARG A 225 6.96 -1.45 5.26
CA ARG A 225 7.44 -0.16 5.76
C ARG A 225 7.45 0.89 4.67
N ASP A 226 7.97 0.55 3.49
CA ASP A 226 7.97 1.47 2.35
C ASP A 226 6.55 1.85 1.93
N PHE A 227 5.62 0.88 1.91
CA PHE A 227 4.20 1.13 1.64
C PHE A 227 3.59 2.13 2.64
N VAL A 228 3.84 1.95 3.94
CA VAL A 228 3.36 2.87 4.98
C VAL A 228 3.96 4.26 4.81
N ARG A 229 5.26 4.36 4.54
CA ARG A 229 5.95 5.64 4.36
C ARG A 229 5.41 6.42 3.16
N LEU A 230 5.24 5.75 2.01
CA LEU A 230 4.61 6.36 0.84
C LEU A 230 3.17 6.78 1.14
N SER A 231 2.40 5.94 1.84
CA SER A 231 1.03 6.29 2.27
C SER A 231 1.00 7.54 3.17
N LEU A 232 1.98 7.73 4.06
CA LEU A 232 2.07 8.90 4.93
C LEU A 232 2.40 10.17 4.14
N LEU A 233 3.32 10.08 3.18
CA LEU A 233 3.72 11.21 2.32
C LEU A 233 2.57 11.66 1.43
N ASP A 234 1.76 10.72 0.93
CA ASP A 234 0.63 10.97 0.04
C ASP A 234 -0.71 11.11 0.79
N ALA A 235 -0.68 11.41 2.10
CA ALA A 235 -1.89 11.54 2.88
C ALA A 235 -2.82 12.63 2.29
N PRO A 236 -4.13 12.34 2.08
CA PRO A 236 -5.04 13.25 1.37
C PRO A 236 -5.51 14.48 2.17
N GLY A 237 -5.08 14.65 3.42
CA GLY A 237 -5.48 15.79 4.24
C GLY A 237 -6.95 15.77 4.70
N LEU A 238 -7.55 14.59 4.84
CA LEU A 238 -8.99 14.47 5.15
C LEU A 238 -9.28 14.58 6.66
N GLY A 239 -10.40 15.24 6.97
CA GLY A 239 -10.90 15.41 8.33
C GLY A 239 -10.27 16.58 9.09
N ARG A 240 -10.53 16.65 10.40
CA ARG A 240 -10.10 17.75 11.28
C ARG A 240 -9.17 17.31 12.42
N GLY A 241 -8.93 16.02 12.56
CA GLY A 241 -8.04 15.44 13.57
C GLY A 241 -7.03 14.50 12.92
N HIS A 242 -6.84 13.30 13.49
CA HIS A 242 -5.96 12.28 12.92
C HIS A 242 -6.60 11.69 11.66
N GLY A 243 -6.19 12.20 10.50
CA GLY A 243 -6.72 11.77 9.22
C GLY A 243 -6.11 10.47 8.70
N PRO A 244 -6.75 9.83 7.71
CA PRO A 244 -6.23 8.64 7.06
C PRO A 244 -4.96 8.93 6.26
N MET A 245 -4.14 7.90 6.08
CA MET A 245 -3.04 7.92 5.11
C MET A 245 -3.55 7.80 3.66
N GLY A 246 -2.64 7.90 2.70
CA GLY A 246 -2.89 7.79 1.26
C GLY A 246 -2.68 6.40 0.67
N GLN A 247 -3.22 5.32 1.26
CA GLN A 247 -2.98 3.95 0.75
C GLN A 247 -3.33 3.80 -0.74
N GLN A 248 -4.39 4.47 -1.21
CA GLN A 248 -4.83 4.47 -2.61
C GLN A 248 -3.89 5.19 -3.59
N TYR A 249 -2.96 6.00 -3.08
CA TYR A 249 -2.00 6.74 -3.89
C TYR A 249 -0.66 6.03 -4.00
N VAL A 250 -0.38 5.06 -3.12
CA VAL A 250 0.82 4.23 -3.22
C VAL A 250 0.85 3.57 -4.60
N ARG A 251 1.99 3.70 -5.27
CA ARG A 251 2.30 3.01 -6.50
C ARG A 251 3.33 1.93 -6.20
N ASN A 252 3.27 0.85 -6.97
CA ASN A 252 4.15 -0.29 -6.75
C ASN A 252 5.56 -0.07 -7.33
N ASP A 253 5.85 1.12 -7.89
CA ASP A 253 7.03 1.49 -8.68
C ASP A 253 8.38 1.40 -7.96
N GLY A 254 8.38 1.27 -6.64
CA GLY A 254 9.57 0.98 -5.81
C GLY A 254 9.46 -0.27 -4.91
N LEU A 255 8.39 -1.04 -5.01
CA LEU A 255 8.05 -2.12 -4.07
C LEU A 255 8.24 -3.54 -4.66
N PHE A 256 8.90 -3.64 -5.82
CA PHE A 256 9.17 -4.91 -6.51
C PHE A 256 10.51 -5.52 -6.07
N THR A 257 10.55 -6.86 -6.01
CA THR A 257 11.79 -7.61 -5.74
C THR A 257 12.60 -7.91 -7.00
N GLY A 258 12.01 -7.73 -8.19
CA GLY A 258 12.66 -7.93 -9.49
C GLY A 258 12.74 -6.64 -10.32
N PRO A 259 13.38 -6.68 -11.52
CA PRO A 259 13.45 -5.54 -12.41
C PRO A 259 12.06 -5.03 -12.77
N ALA A 260 11.80 -3.76 -12.47
CA ALA A 260 10.58 -3.06 -12.84
C ALA A 260 10.93 -1.88 -13.75
N LEU A 261 10.13 -1.68 -14.81
CA LEU A 261 10.23 -0.46 -15.60
C LEU A 261 9.83 0.72 -14.72
N ASN A 262 10.81 1.50 -14.29
CA ASN A 262 10.60 2.63 -13.39
C ASN A 262 10.31 3.92 -14.16
N GLN A 263 11.18 4.26 -15.13
CA GLN A 263 11.05 5.46 -15.94
C GLN A 263 11.65 5.25 -17.34
N VAL A 264 11.24 6.09 -18.28
CA VAL A 264 11.90 6.27 -19.59
C VAL A 264 12.49 7.69 -19.61
N THR A 265 13.77 7.81 -19.94
CA THR A 265 14.43 9.11 -20.13
C THR A 265 14.51 9.43 -21.62
N LEU A 266 13.99 10.58 -22.01
CA LEU A 266 14.03 11.09 -23.37
C LEU A 266 15.18 12.09 -23.54
N PRO A 267 16.00 11.96 -24.60
CA PRO A 267 16.99 12.96 -24.96
C PRO A 267 16.36 14.35 -25.10
N ALA A 268 16.93 15.36 -24.47
CA ALA A 268 16.54 16.76 -24.69
C ALA A 268 17.68 17.55 -25.35
N SER A 269 17.33 18.43 -26.29
CA SER A 269 18.26 19.39 -26.90
C SER A 269 18.26 20.73 -26.15
N ASP A 270 17.09 21.20 -25.73
CA ASP A 270 16.88 22.38 -24.90
C ASP A 270 16.04 22.02 -23.67
N TYR A 271 16.57 22.32 -22.48
CA TYR A 271 15.90 22.01 -21.22
C TYR A 271 14.58 22.77 -21.05
N ALA A 272 14.60 24.09 -21.24
CA ALA A 272 13.47 24.95 -20.93
C ALA A 272 12.31 24.70 -21.89
N GLU A 273 12.62 24.54 -23.18
CA GLU A 273 11.64 24.20 -24.21
C GLU A 273 10.99 22.84 -23.94
N SER A 274 11.80 21.82 -23.62
CA SER A 274 11.30 20.48 -23.30
C SER A 274 10.44 20.48 -22.04
N VAL A 275 10.84 21.19 -20.98
CA VAL A 275 10.03 21.32 -19.76
C VAL A 275 8.69 22.00 -20.04
N ALA A 276 8.69 23.09 -20.81
CA ALA A 276 7.46 23.78 -21.19
C ALA A 276 6.53 22.86 -21.99
N PHE A 277 7.08 22.11 -22.94
CA PHE A 277 6.35 21.15 -23.75
C PHE A 277 5.66 20.08 -22.88
N TYR A 278 6.39 19.36 -22.02
CA TYR A 278 5.79 18.29 -21.21
C TYR A 278 4.78 18.80 -20.18
N LYS A 279 4.96 20.02 -19.65
CA LYS A 279 3.92 20.69 -18.83
C LYS A 279 2.67 21.00 -19.64
N GLN A 280 2.82 21.48 -20.87
CA GLN A 280 1.69 21.76 -21.77
C GLN A 280 0.93 20.49 -22.16
N MET A 281 1.62 19.35 -22.25
CA MET A 281 1.03 18.02 -22.43
C MET A 281 0.23 17.54 -21.20
N GLY A 282 0.24 18.29 -20.09
CA GLY A 282 -0.52 18.00 -18.89
C GLY A 282 0.23 17.15 -17.85
N LEU A 283 1.53 16.92 -18.03
CA LEU A 283 2.33 16.19 -17.05
C LEU A 283 2.80 17.13 -15.93
N LYS A 284 2.78 16.65 -14.69
CA LYS A 284 3.23 17.39 -13.51
C LYS A 284 4.74 17.23 -13.36
N GLN A 285 5.50 18.33 -13.38
CA GLN A 285 6.93 18.26 -13.06
C GLN A 285 7.12 17.95 -11.57
N ILE A 286 7.82 16.87 -11.26
CA ILE A 286 8.10 16.39 -9.89
C ILE A 286 9.58 16.44 -9.52
N VAL A 287 10.48 16.56 -10.51
CA VAL A 287 11.91 16.85 -10.31
C VAL A 287 12.32 17.97 -11.26
N ASP A 288 12.99 18.98 -10.73
CA ASP A 288 13.53 20.14 -11.46
C ASP A 288 15.03 20.25 -11.17
N SER A 289 15.87 19.93 -12.15
CA SER A 289 17.33 19.97 -12.02
C SER A 289 17.98 20.62 -13.25
N PRO A 290 17.72 21.93 -13.48
CA PRO A 290 18.18 22.62 -14.67
C PRO A 290 19.71 22.66 -14.80
N GLN A 291 20.45 22.67 -13.69
CA GLN A 291 21.92 22.67 -13.70
C GLN A 291 22.49 21.37 -14.28
N ASN A 292 21.76 20.27 -14.16
CA ASN A 292 22.09 18.98 -14.75
C ASN A 292 21.31 18.71 -16.04
N GLY A 293 20.53 19.68 -16.54
CA GLY A 293 19.67 19.49 -17.70
C GLY A 293 18.63 18.37 -17.54
N TYR A 294 18.26 18.00 -16.30
CA TYR A 294 17.39 16.86 -15.99
C TYR A 294 16.06 17.32 -15.39
N ALA A 295 14.95 16.77 -15.89
CA ALA A 295 13.64 16.92 -15.26
C ALA A 295 12.87 15.60 -15.29
N ARG A 296 12.06 15.37 -14.26
CA ARG A 296 11.11 14.25 -14.21
C ARG A 296 9.69 14.77 -14.09
N PHE A 297 8.81 14.14 -14.84
CA PHE A 297 7.40 14.42 -14.89
C PHE A 297 6.59 13.19 -14.50
N GLU A 298 5.41 13.43 -13.96
CA GLU A 298 4.42 12.44 -13.59
C GLU A 298 3.16 12.65 -14.43
N ALA A 299 2.68 11.59 -15.08
CA ALA A 299 1.40 11.57 -15.78
C ALA A 299 0.25 11.39 -14.78
N ALA A 300 -0.99 11.66 -15.21
CA ALA A 300 -2.17 11.58 -14.33
C ALA A 300 -2.42 10.19 -13.70
N ASN A 301 -1.85 9.14 -14.28
CA ASN A 301 -1.91 7.77 -13.77
C ASN A 301 -0.73 7.41 -12.83
N GLY A 302 0.17 8.34 -12.54
CA GLY A 302 1.35 8.15 -11.70
C GLY A 302 2.59 7.61 -12.42
N VAL A 303 2.51 7.29 -13.73
CA VAL A 303 3.70 6.86 -14.49
C VAL A 303 4.65 8.03 -14.69
N THR A 304 5.94 7.80 -14.49
CA THR A 304 6.97 8.83 -14.64
C THR A 304 7.68 8.77 -16.00
N LEU A 305 8.04 9.95 -16.48
CA LEU A 305 8.84 10.19 -17.69
C LEU A 305 9.91 11.22 -17.32
N SER A 306 11.14 11.06 -17.78
CA SER A 306 12.17 12.09 -17.62
C SER A 306 12.71 12.60 -18.95
N ILE A 307 13.31 13.78 -18.90
CA ILE A 307 14.15 14.32 -19.96
C ILE A 307 15.55 14.56 -19.42
N HIS A 308 16.56 14.46 -20.28
CA HIS A 308 17.93 14.83 -19.92
C HIS A 308 18.67 15.43 -21.12
N VAL A 309 19.27 16.60 -20.92
CA VAL A 309 20.14 17.23 -21.91
C VAL A 309 21.50 16.53 -21.91
N GLY A 310 21.88 15.96 -23.05
CA GLY A 310 23.16 15.26 -23.23
C GLY A 310 23.07 13.72 -23.21
N ASP A 311 21.91 13.14 -22.89
CA ASP A 311 21.68 11.70 -23.03
C ASP A 311 21.23 11.34 -24.44
N GLY A 312 22.09 10.67 -25.20
CA GLY A 312 21.71 9.99 -26.45
C GLY A 312 21.24 10.89 -27.58
N VAL A 313 20.58 10.28 -28.56
CA VAL A 313 20.04 10.95 -29.76
C VAL A 313 18.54 10.72 -29.80
N ALA A 314 17.78 11.78 -30.05
CA ALA A 314 16.33 11.72 -30.13
C ALA A 314 15.84 10.83 -31.28
N GLY A 315 14.64 10.27 -31.12
CA GLY A 315 13.92 9.57 -32.19
C GLY A 315 14.14 8.05 -32.28
N GLY A 316 15.01 7.46 -31.46
CA GLY A 316 15.29 6.00 -31.48
C GLY A 316 14.09 5.11 -31.11
N ALA A 317 13.23 5.55 -30.18
CA ALA A 317 12.03 4.86 -29.73
C ALA A 317 10.78 5.77 -29.84
N THR A 318 9.58 5.19 -29.77
CA THR A 318 8.31 5.93 -29.69
C THR A 318 7.70 5.79 -28.30
N THR A 319 7.40 6.90 -27.66
CA THR A 319 6.78 6.94 -26.33
C THR A 319 5.27 7.08 -26.46
N TYR A 320 4.53 6.18 -25.81
CA TYR A 320 3.07 6.15 -25.88
C TYR A 320 2.45 6.78 -24.63
N LEU A 321 1.47 7.65 -24.83
CA LEU A 321 0.71 8.33 -23.78
C LEU A 321 -0.78 8.06 -24.02
N GLU A 322 -1.42 7.33 -23.12
CA GLU A 322 -2.84 6.99 -23.28
C GLU A 322 -3.75 8.10 -22.74
N SER A 323 -4.81 8.40 -23.48
CA SER A 323 -5.88 9.30 -23.04
C SER A 323 -7.24 8.73 -23.41
N GLY A 324 -8.15 8.64 -22.43
CA GLY A 324 -9.55 8.30 -22.68
C GLY A 324 -10.33 9.39 -23.44
N ALA A 325 -9.72 10.56 -23.66
CA ALA A 325 -10.30 11.69 -24.38
C ALA A 325 -9.32 12.19 -25.46
N LEU A 326 -8.81 11.27 -26.29
CA LEU A 326 -7.76 11.53 -27.27
C LEU A 326 -8.06 12.73 -28.18
N ASP A 327 -9.20 12.74 -28.87
CA ASP A 327 -9.56 13.80 -29.82
C ASP A 327 -9.66 15.17 -29.15
N ALA A 328 -10.19 15.23 -27.92
CA ALA A 328 -10.30 16.47 -27.15
C ALA A 328 -8.92 17.01 -26.75
N TRP A 329 -8.01 16.13 -26.31
CA TRP A 329 -6.65 16.50 -25.96
C TRP A 329 -5.84 16.96 -27.17
N VAL A 330 -5.93 16.24 -28.30
CA VAL A 330 -5.24 16.66 -29.53
C VAL A 330 -5.75 18.01 -30.02
N ALA A 331 -7.07 18.22 -30.01
CA ALA A 331 -7.64 19.52 -30.39
C ALA A 331 -7.24 20.64 -29.42
N TYR A 332 -7.05 20.34 -28.13
CA TYR A 332 -6.55 21.30 -27.13
C TYR A 332 -5.08 21.66 -27.39
N LEU A 333 -4.22 20.67 -27.61
CA LEU A 333 -2.79 20.85 -27.85
C LEU A 333 -2.52 21.57 -29.17
N ALA A 334 -3.21 21.18 -30.25
CA ALA A 334 -3.09 21.82 -31.56
C ALA A 334 -3.46 23.31 -31.51
N ARG A 335 -4.53 23.67 -30.77
CA ARG A 335 -4.91 25.07 -30.53
C ARG A 335 -3.86 25.90 -29.79
N ARG A 336 -2.92 25.24 -29.13
CA ARG A 336 -1.79 25.86 -28.43
C ARG A 336 -0.45 25.68 -29.15
N GLY A 337 -0.50 25.37 -30.44
CA GLY A 337 0.68 25.35 -31.31
C GLY A 337 1.46 24.03 -31.35
N VAL A 338 0.98 22.97 -30.71
CA VAL A 338 1.61 21.65 -30.84
C VAL A 338 1.31 21.09 -32.23
N SER A 339 2.37 20.72 -32.96
CA SER A 339 2.26 20.14 -34.31
C SER A 339 2.08 18.63 -34.23
N PHE A 340 1.22 18.09 -35.11
CA PHE A 340 0.97 16.66 -35.23
C PHE A 340 1.32 16.19 -36.64
N GLU A 341 2.09 15.11 -36.73
CA GLU A 341 2.38 14.41 -37.99
C GLU A 341 1.15 13.62 -38.45
N GLN A 342 0.37 13.11 -37.49
CA GLN A 342 -0.88 12.40 -37.72
C GLN A 342 -1.91 12.87 -36.69
N MET A 343 -3.05 13.36 -37.18
CA MET A 343 -4.23 13.62 -36.36
C MET A 343 -4.90 12.29 -35.95
N PRO A 344 -5.73 12.26 -34.89
CA PRO A 344 -6.36 11.04 -34.39
C PRO A 344 -7.05 10.26 -35.51
N LYS A 345 -6.62 9.01 -35.70
CA LYS A 345 -7.25 8.06 -36.63
C LYS A 345 -7.28 6.66 -36.01
N ASP A 346 -8.22 5.84 -36.45
CA ASP A 346 -8.32 4.46 -36.02
C ASP A 346 -7.31 3.60 -36.80
N GLU A 347 -6.63 2.70 -36.11
CA GLU A 347 -5.59 1.86 -36.69
C GLU A 347 -6.03 0.39 -36.79
N GLU A 348 -5.42 -0.35 -37.70
CA GLU A 348 -5.76 -1.76 -37.98
C GLU A 348 -5.52 -2.69 -36.78
N TRP A 349 -4.66 -2.29 -35.84
CA TRP A 349 -4.39 -3.00 -34.60
C TRP A 349 -5.32 -2.58 -33.45
N GLY A 350 -6.46 -1.95 -33.75
CA GLY A 350 -7.61 -1.89 -32.85
C GLY A 350 -7.62 -0.74 -31.83
N TRP A 351 -6.78 0.29 -32.01
CA TRP A 351 -6.88 1.52 -31.22
C TRP A 351 -6.76 2.77 -32.08
N ARG A 352 -7.16 3.90 -31.50
CA ARG A 352 -7.09 5.22 -32.14
C ARG A 352 -5.83 5.95 -31.69
N GLU A 353 -5.11 6.60 -32.60
CA GLU A 353 -3.88 7.31 -32.24
C GLU A 353 -3.56 8.55 -33.09
N ALA A 354 -2.80 9.46 -32.48
CA ALA A 354 -2.19 10.64 -33.08
C ALA A 354 -0.68 10.63 -32.83
N ARG A 355 0.10 11.09 -33.82
CA ARG A 355 1.58 11.07 -33.78
C ARG A 355 2.14 12.47 -33.84
N LEU A 356 3.17 12.73 -33.05
CA LEU A 356 3.87 14.01 -32.96
C LEU A 356 5.32 13.78 -32.53
N THR A 357 6.14 14.82 -32.66
CA THR A 357 7.48 14.88 -32.08
C THR A 357 7.55 15.92 -30.97
N ASP A 358 8.34 15.65 -29.95
CA ASP A 358 8.73 16.68 -28.99
C ASP A 358 9.79 17.64 -29.61
N PRO A 359 10.17 18.73 -28.93
CA PRO A 359 11.13 19.70 -29.44
C PRO A 359 12.51 19.13 -29.77
N ALA A 360 12.91 18.04 -29.10
CA ALA A 360 14.18 17.36 -29.36
C ALA A 360 14.09 16.38 -30.54
N GLY A 361 12.89 16.08 -31.04
CA GLY A 361 12.65 15.12 -32.12
C GLY A 361 12.30 13.72 -31.63
N ASN A 362 11.99 13.53 -30.34
CA ASN A 362 11.52 12.24 -29.84
C ASN A 362 10.11 11.96 -30.38
N ARG A 363 9.90 10.72 -30.83
CA ARG A 363 8.61 10.29 -31.37
C ARG A 363 7.65 10.04 -30.21
N LEU A 364 6.50 10.68 -30.25
CA LEU A 364 5.40 10.51 -29.29
C LEU A 364 4.15 9.99 -30.01
N CYS A 365 3.39 9.15 -29.31
CA CYS A 365 2.09 8.66 -29.75
C CYS A 365 1.06 8.90 -28.66
N LEU A 366 0.06 9.74 -28.94
CA LEU A 366 -1.13 9.86 -28.11
C LEU A 366 -2.15 8.86 -28.59
N TYR A 367 -2.64 7.97 -27.74
CA TYR A 367 -3.55 6.91 -28.18
C TYR A 367 -4.69 6.67 -27.21
N GLN A 368 -5.73 5.99 -27.69
CA GLN A 368 -6.89 5.54 -26.93
C GLN A 368 -7.20 4.10 -27.33
N ALA A 369 -6.88 3.14 -26.46
CA ALA A 369 -7.08 1.72 -26.72
C ALA A 369 -8.18 1.08 -25.85
N GLY A 370 -8.57 1.71 -24.74
CA GLY A 370 -9.62 1.17 -23.88
C GLY A 370 -9.25 -0.23 -23.35
N GLU A 371 -10.19 -1.18 -23.39
CA GLU A 371 -9.93 -2.55 -22.93
C GLU A 371 -8.91 -3.30 -23.82
N TYR A 372 -8.83 -2.97 -25.11
CA TYR A 372 -7.86 -3.58 -26.04
C TYR A 372 -6.41 -3.34 -25.62
N ARG A 373 -6.16 -2.32 -24.77
CA ARG A 373 -4.84 -2.11 -24.18
C ARG A 373 -4.34 -3.31 -23.37
N ARG A 374 -5.26 -3.96 -22.66
CA ARG A 374 -4.98 -5.05 -21.71
C ARG A 374 -5.53 -6.39 -22.18
N TYR A 375 -6.59 -6.40 -22.97
CA TYR A 375 -7.31 -7.59 -23.41
C TYR A 375 -7.55 -7.58 -24.93
N PRO A 376 -6.50 -7.45 -25.76
CA PRO A 376 -6.68 -7.57 -27.20
C PRO A 376 -7.00 -9.03 -27.61
N PRO A 377 -7.60 -9.26 -28.80
CA PRO A 377 -7.90 -10.61 -29.31
C PRO A 377 -6.67 -11.54 -29.41
N TRP A 378 -5.46 -10.99 -29.48
CA TRP A 378 -4.19 -11.73 -29.53
C TRP A 378 -3.45 -11.80 -28.19
N ARG A 379 -4.12 -11.54 -27.06
CA ARG A 379 -3.53 -11.73 -25.72
C ARG A 379 -3.20 -13.21 -25.50
N LEU A 380 -1.97 -13.50 -25.06
CA LEU A 380 -1.51 -14.85 -24.69
C LEU A 380 -2.14 -15.35 -23.39
#